data_AF-A0A060WJJ3-F1
#
_entry.id   AF-A0A060WJJ3-F1
#
_cell.length_a   1.000
_cell.length_b   1.000
_cell.length_c   1.000
_cell.angle_alpha   90.00
_cell.angle_beta   90.00
_cell.angle_gamma   90.00
#
_symmetry.space_group_name_H-M   'P 1'
#
loop_
_entity.id
_entity.type
_entity.pdbx_description
1 polymer ?
#
loop_
_entity_poly.entity_id
_entity_poly.type
_entity_poly.pdbx_seq_one_letter_code
_entity_poly.pdbx_strand_id
1 'polypeptide(L)'
;MFLVNILAVIGGLLMGFSTLCSSYEMVIAGRLVIGLFCGLFTGLTPMYVGELSPTPLRGAFGTLHQLGVVVGILVAQIFGLESLLGSDKLWPLLLALTVVPAMLQCILLPFCPESPRFLLINQNKEEQARKALVRLRGSDDVSKDMQEMKEESSKMAMEKKVTIPELFRTAAYRQPLLIAVMLHLSQQLSGINAVNTILGKYKVSILLGLINQCTVSVCERVINVLLTFFLTSTSWHYTEIPV
;
A
#
# COMPACT_ATOMS: atom_id res chain seq x y z
N MET A 1 10.60 4.28 6.74
CA MET A 1 9.86 4.76 5.53
C MET A 1 10.62 5.80 4.72
N PHE A 2 11.27 6.81 5.33
CA PHE A 2 12.07 7.82 4.61
C PHE A 2 13.06 7.25 3.57
N LEU A 3 13.88 6.28 3.97
CA LEU A 3 14.88 5.68 3.07
C LEU A 3 14.23 5.05 1.83
N VAL A 4 13.04 4.46 2.00
CA VAL A 4 12.30 3.82 0.91
C VAL A 4 11.75 4.87 -0.06
N ASN A 5 11.32 6.04 0.42
CA ASN A 5 10.87 7.15 -0.45
C ASN A 5 11.96 7.69 -1.37
N ILE A 6 13.24 7.56 -1.02
CA ILE A 6 14.34 7.94 -1.91
C ILE A 6 14.28 7.12 -3.21
N LEU A 7 13.91 5.83 -3.13
CA LEU A 7 13.73 4.98 -4.30
C LEU A 7 12.61 5.50 -5.21
N ALA A 8 11.49 5.98 -4.65
CA ALA A 8 10.41 6.56 -5.43
C ALA A 8 10.85 7.82 -6.19
N VAL A 9 11.61 8.69 -5.53
CA VAL A 9 12.15 9.91 -6.16
C VAL A 9 13.12 9.54 -7.27
N ILE A 10 14.08 8.64 -7.01
CA ILE A 10 15.05 8.19 -8.03
C ILE A 10 14.33 7.54 -9.22
N GLY A 11 13.40 6.62 -8.97
CA GLY A 11 12.64 5.94 -10.03
C GLY A 11 11.82 6.92 -10.87
N GLY A 12 11.14 7.87 -10.23
CA GLY A 12 10.35 8.90 -10.91
C GLY A 12 11.20 9.85 -11.75
N LEU A 13 12.36 10.30 -11.25
CA LEU A 13 13.28 11.16 -11.99
C LEU A 13 13.92 10.43 -13.19
N LEU A 14 14.32 9.16 -13.03
CA LEU A 14 14.83 8.33 -14.12
C LEU A 14 13.81 8.21 -15.26
N MET A 15 12.54 7.97 -14.93
CA MET A 15 11.47 7.91 -15.94
C MET A 15 11.18 9.28 -16.56
N GLY A 16 11.16 10.36 -15.75
CA GLY A 16 10.86 11.72 -16.21
C GLY A 16 11.88 12.31 -17.17
N PHE A 17 13.17 12.06 -16.93
CA PHE A 17 14.26 12.57 -17.77
C PHE A 17 14.61 11.66 -18.96
N SER A 18 13.93 10.52 -19.11
CA SER A 18 14.22 9.54 -20.15
C SER A 18 14.18 10.10 -21.58
N THR A 19 13.24 11.02 -21.87
CA THR A 19 13.11 11.65 -23.19
C THR A 19 14.18 12.71 -23.43
N LEU A 20 14.62 13.45 -22.41
CA LEU A 20 15.73 14.40 -22.53
C LEU A 20 17.03 13.67 -22.88
N CYS A 21 17.25 12.49 -22.29
CA CYS A 21 18.43 11.68 -22.54
C CYS A 21 18.27 10.72 -23.72
N SER A 22 17.09 10.66 -24.36
CA SER A 22 16.76 9.73 -25.45
C SER A 22 17.14 8.26 -25.16
N SER A 23 16.91 7.80 -23.92
CA SER A 23 17.27 6.44 -23.48
C SER A 23 16.06 5.69 -22.93
N TYR A 24 15.75 4.53 -23.52
CA TYR A 24 14.70 3.64 -23.03
C TYR A 24 15.18 2.82 -21.82
N GLU A 25 16.49 2.62 -21.67
CA GLU A 25 17.10 1.95 -20.53
C GLU A 25 16.80 2.69 -19.22
N MET A 26 16.76 4.03 -19.26
CA MET A 26 16.36 4.84 -18.11
C MET A 26 14.91 4.56 -17.66
N VAL A 27 14.00 4.29 -18.60
CA VAL A 27 12.62 3.91 -18.29
C VAL A 27 12.58 2.52 -17.64
N ILE A 28 13.34 1.57 -18.16
CA ILE A 28 13.42 0.21 -17.61
C ILE A 28 14.01 0.24 -16.19
N ALA A 29 15.14 0.94 -16.02
CA ALA A 29 15.77 1.12 -14.72
C ALA A 29 14.83 1.83 -13.73
N GLY A 30 14.17 2.91 -14.15
CA GLY A 30 13.18 3.61 -13.34
C GLY A 30 12.02 2.72 -12.92
N ARG A 31 11.52 1.85 -13.81
CA ARG A 31 10.48 0.86 -13.50
C ARG A 31 10.95 -0.21 -12.51
N LEU A 32 12.21 -0.64 -12.59
CA LEU A 32 12.77 -1.57 -11.60
C LEU A 32 12.87 -0.93 -10.22
N VAL A 33 13.38 0.31 -10.15
CA VAL A 33 13.55 1.05 -8.89
C VAL A 33 12.20 1.35 -8.24
N ILE A 34 11.20 1.82 -9.01
CA ILE A 34 9.85 2.06 -8.47
C ILE A 34 9.16 0.74 -8.10
N GLY A 35 9.44 -0.36 -8.81
CA GLY A 35 8.96 -1.70 -8.45
C GLY A 35 9.47 -2.15 -7.09
N LEU A 36 10.77 -1.94 -6.81
CA LEU A 36 11.36 -2.20 -5.50
C LEU A 36 10.72 -1.33 -4.41
N PHE A 37 10.51 -0.04 -4.69
CA PHE A 37 9.78 0.86 -3.80
C PHE A 37 8.39 0.31 -3.47
N CYS A 38 7.58 -0.01 -4.48
CA CYS A 38 6.23 -0.53 -4.30
C CYS A 38 6.22 -1.82 -3.48
N GLY A 39 7.12 -2.77 -3.75
CA GLY A 39 7.19 -4.04 -3.02
C GLY A 39 7.54 -3.87 -1.53
N LEU A 40 8.45 -2.94 -1.21
CA LEU A 40 8.73 -2.60 0.19
C LEU A 40 7.53 -1.89 0.83
N PHE A 41 6.88 -0.99 0.08
CA PHE A 41 5.78 -0.17 0.57
C PHE A 41 4.51 -0.99 0.87
N THR A 42 4.24 -2.03 0.09
CA THR A 42 3.11 -2.96 0.31
C THR A 42 3.21 -3.74 1.62
N GLY A 43 4.42 -3.93 2.14
CA GLY A 43 4.62 -4.53 3.47
C GLY A 43 4.69 -3.50 4.60
N LEU A 44 5.45 -2.42 4.38
CA LEU A 44 5.70 -1.41 5.41
C LEU A 44 4.45 -0.61 5.80
N THR A 45 3.57 -0.31 4.83
CA THR A 45 2.37 0.49 5.08
C THR A 45 1.36 -0.20 6.00
N PRO A 46 0.87 -1.42 5.70
CA PRO A 46 -0.06 -2.09 6.59
C PRO A 46 0.57 -2.43 7.95
N MET A 47 1.87 -2.72 8.01
CA MET A 47 2.60 -2.91 9.27
C MET A 47 2.54 -1.64 10.13
N TYR A 48 2.98 -0.50 9.58
CA TYR A 48 2.98 0.77 10.29
C TYR A 48 1.58 1.19 10.73
N VAL A 49 0.60 1.10 9.83
CA VAL A 49 -0.80 1.42 10.15
C VAL A 49 -1.35 0.50 11.25
N GLY A 50 -1.06 -0.80 11.19
CA GLY A 50 -1.48 -1.77 12.20
C GLY A 50 -0.86 -1.52 13.58
N GLU A 51 0.38 -1.03 13.64
CA GLU A 51 1.06 -0.69 14.88
C GLU A 51 0.56 0.62 15.52
N LEU A 52 0.06 1.55 14.71
CA LEU A 52 -0.56 2.80 15.19
C LEU A 52 -2.02 2.59 15.63
N SER A 53 -2.71 1.65 14.99
CA SER A 53 -4.15 1.45 15.17
C SER A 53 -4.51 0.80 16.51
N PRO A 54 -5.66 1.16 17.12
CA PRO A 54 -6.24 0.43 18.25
C PRO A 54 -6.51 -1.03 17.88
N THR A 55 -6.30 -1.96 18.83
CA THR A 55 -6.44 -3.41 18.62
C THR A 55 -7.75 -3.81 17.90
N PRO A 56 -8.94 -3.31 18.28
CA PRO A 56 -10.19 -3.67 17.62
C PRO A 56 -10.29 -3.17 16.16
N LEU A 57 -9.62 -2.06 15.84
CA LEU A 57 -9.73 -1.39 14.54
C LEU A 57 -8.55 -1.71 13.60
N ARG A 58 -7.58 -2.54 14.01
CA ARG A 58 -6.41 -2.87 13.18
C ARG A 58 -6.79 -3.41 11.80
N GLY A 59 -7.79 -4.29 11.73
CA GLY A 59 -8.29 -4.85 10.46
C GLY A 59 -8.93 -3.77 9.57
N ALA A 60 -9.77 -2.93 10.17
CA ALA A 60 -10.41 -1.80 9.54
C ALA A 60 -9.39 -0.80 8.94
N PHE A 61 -8.40 -0.36 9.72
CA PHE A 61 -7.34 0.51 9.21
C PHE A 61 -6.44 -0.16 8.16
N GLY A 62 -6.25 -1.48 8.23
CA GLY A 62 -5.53 -2.25 7.21
C GLY A 62 -6.17 -2.14 5.81
N THR A 63 -7.49 -2.07 5.73
CA THR A 63 -8.22 -1.92 4.45
C THR A 63 -8.02 -0.56 3.78
N LEU A 64 -7.64 0.49 4.54
CA LEU A 64 -7.30 1.80 3.97
C LEU A 64 -6.10 1.75 3.02
N HIS A 65 -5.16 0.84 3.26
CA HIS A 65 -4.04 0.63 2.33
C HIS A 65 -4.56 0.20 0.96
N GLN A 66 -5.46 -0.79 0.92
CA GLN A 66 -6.06 -1.27 -0.32
C GLN A 66 -6.91 -0.17 -0.99
N LEU A 67 -7.70 0.58 -0.22
CA LEU A 67 -8.45 1.72 -0.75
C LEU A 67 -7.53 2.74 -1.41
N GLY A 68 -6.40 3.08 -0.76
CA GLY A 68 -5.40 3.99 -1.31
C GLY A 68 -4.77 3.48 -2.61
N VAL A 69 -4.50 2.17 -2.71
CA VAL A 69 -4.02 1.53 -3.95
C VAL A 69 -5.04 1.71 -5.08
N VAL A 70 -6.32 1.39 -4.84
CA VAL A 70 -7.37 1.49 -5.87
C VAL A 70 -7.63 2.94 -6.29
N VAL A 71 -7.59 3.89 -5.36
CA VAL A 71 -7.69 5.33 -5.66
C VAL A 71 -6.48 5.81 -6.48
N GLY A 72 -5.26 5.43 -6.11
CA GLY A 72 -4.05 5.79 -6.87
C GLY A 72 -4.08 5.25 -8.30
N ILE A 73 -4.58 4.01 -8.45
CA ILE A 73 -4.83 3.34 -9.72
C ILE A 73 -5.86 4.10 -10.58
N LEU A 74 -6.95 4.63 -9.98
CA LEU A 74 -7.92 5.48 -10.67
C LEU A 74 -7.29 6.81 -11.12
N VAL A 75 -6.59 7.50 -10.21
CA VAL A 75 -5.93 8.78 -10.50
C VAL A 75 -4.91 8.65 -11.63
N ALA A 76 -4.10 7.58 -11.62
CA ALA A 76 -3.13 7.31 -12.69
C ALA A 76 -3.79 7.12 -14.06
N GLN A 77 -4.98 6.52 -14.12
CA GLN A 77 -5.73 6.37 -15.36
C GLN A 77 -6.34 7.69 -15.85
N ILE A 78 -6.87 8.51 -14.94
CA ILE A 78 -7.39 9.83 -15.29
C ILE A 78 -6.27 10.69 -15.88
N PHE A 79 -5.09 10.73 -15.24
CA PHE A 79 -3.95 11.45 -15.81
C PHE A 79 -3.39 10.81 -17.08
N GLY A 80 -3.52 9.48 -17.23
CA GLY A 80 -3.10 8.73 -18.40
C GLY A 80 -3.96 8.92 -19.65
N LEU A 81 -5.01 9.75 -19.60
CA LEU A 81 -5.81 10.08 -20.78
C LEU A 81 -5.01 10.94 -21.76
N GLU A 82 -5.20 10.71 -23.07
CA GLU A 82 -4.53 11.49 -24.13
C GLU A 82 -4.81 13.00 -24.02
N SER A 83 -6.00 13.37 -23.54
CA SER A 83 -6.40 14.77 -23.29
C SER A 83 -5.66 15.42 -22.13
N LEU A 84 -4.97 14.64 -21.28
CA LEU A 84 -4.19 15.10 -20.14
C LEU A 84 -2.71 14.80 -20.36
N LEU A 85 -2.11 13.89 -19.58
CA LEU A 85 -0.68 13.60 -19.60
C LEU A 85 -0.34 12.33 -20.41
N GLY A 86 -1.34 11.64 -20.96
CA GLY A 86 -1.17 10.43 -21.76
C GLY A 86 -0.75 10.66 -23.21
N SER A 87 -0.44 11.89 -23.62
CA SER A 87 0.00 12.20 -24.98
C SER A 87 1.47 11.84 -25.22
N ASP A 88 1.86 11.69 -26.50
CA ASP A 88 3.23 11.34 -26.93
C ASP A 88 4.32 12.25 -26.37
N LYS A 89 3.96 13.51 -26.04
CA LYS A 89 4.90 14.49 -25.47
C LYS A 89 4.95 14.48 -23.95
N LEU A 90 3.85 14.10 -23.28
CA LEU A 90 3.68 14.26 -21.83
C LEU A 90 3.76 12.96 -21.03
N TRP A 91 3.85 11.79 -21.68
CA TRP A 91 3.99 10.51 -20.98
C TRP A 91 5.17 10.43 -20.00
N PRO A 92 6.33 11.08 -20.20
CA PRO A 92 7.41 11.04 -19.19
C PRO A 92 7.01 11.80 -17.93
N LEU A 93 6.26 12.90 -18.09
CA LEU A 93 5.73 13.68 -16.97
C LEU A 93 4.68 12.88 -16.19
N LEU A 94 3.83 12.09 -16.89
CA LEU A 94 2.92 11.14 -16.25
C LEU A 94 3.65 10.16 -15.33
N LEU A 95 4.78 9.60 -15.79
CA LEU A 95 5.58 8.67 -14.99
C LEU A 95 6.33 9.38 -13.85
N ALA A 96 6.82 10.60 -14.09
CA ALA A 96 7.49 11.42 -13.09
C ALA A 96 6.55 11.93 -11.99
N LEU A 97 5.23 11.94 -12.24
CA LEU A 97 4.22 12.39 -11.28
C LEU A 97 4.30 11.64 -9.94
N THR A 98 4.84 10.42 -9.91
CA THR A 98 5.09 9.64 -8.68
C THR A 98 6.01 10.35 -7.67
N VAL A 99 6.85 11.29 -8.12
CA VAL A 99 7.70 12.11 -7.25
C VAL A 99 6.86 13.03 -6.35
N VAL A 100 5.73 13.52 -6.83
CA VAL A 100 4.86 14.44 -6.07
C VAL A 100 4.34 13.82 -4.76
N PRO A 101 3.65 12.66 -4.77
CA PRO A 101 3.23 12.02 -3.52
C PRO A 101 4.41 11.56 -2.67
N ALA A 102 5.55 11.17 -3.26
CA ALA A 102 6.75 10.80 -2.50
C ALA A 102 7.31 12.00 -1.71
N MET A 103 7.39 13.19 -2.34
CA MET A 103 7.81 14.43 -1.70
C MET A 103 6.82 14.87 -0.62
N LEU A 104 5.52 14.82 -0.92
CA LEU A 104 4.47 15.12 0.06
C LEU A 104 4.60 14.19 1.28
N GLN A 105 4.81 12.89 1.06
CA GLN A 105 5.02 11.95 2.14
C GLN A 105 6.28 12.27 2.95
N CYS A 106 7.39 12.64 2.31
CA CYS A 106 8.62 13.06 3.02
C CYS A 106 8.39 14.31 3.89
N ILE A 107 7.53 15.23 3.47
CA ILE A 107 7.18 16.42 4.25
C ILE A 107 6.25 16.05 5.42
N LEU A 108 5.31 15.13 5.21
CA LEU A 108 4.31 14.76 6.22
C LEU A 108 4.83 13.77 7.27
N LEU A 109 5.75 12.87 6.91
CA LEU A 109 6.24 11.82 7.81
C LEU A 109 6.87 12.32 9.12
N PRO A 110 7.65 13.42 9.18
CA PRO A 110 8.16 13.98 10.44
C PRO A 110 7.06 14.42 11.40
N PHE A 111 5.88 14.76 10.90
CA PHE A 111 4.74 15.16 11.72
C PHE A 111 3.98 13.94 12.27
N CYS A 112 4.13 12.78 11.65
CA CYS A 112 3.54 11.53 12.13
C CYS A 112 4.36 10.97 13.32
N PRO A 113 3.70 10.43 14.35
CA PRO A 113 4.41 9.76 15.44
C PRO A 113 5.06 8.47 14.94
N GLU A 114 6.28 8.19 15.39
CA GLU A 114 6.91 6.89 15.18
C GLU A 114 6.08 5.78 15.82
N SER A 115 6.16 4.55 15.29
CA SER A 115 5.41 3.41 15.81
C SER A 115 5.64 3.24 17.33
N PRO A 116 4.58 3.32 18.16
CA PRO A 116 4.71 3.10 19.60
C PRO A 116 5.27 1.71 19.92
N ARG A 117 4.90 0.71 19.11
CA ARG A 117 5.39 -0.67 19.23
C ARG A 117 6.89 -0.76 18.97
N PHE A 118 7.36 -0.11 17.91
CA PHE A 118 8.78 -0.05 17.61
C PHE A 118 9.58 0.69 18.69
N LEU A 119 9.05 1.81 19.20
CA LEU A 119 9.68 2.57 20.29
C LEU A 119 9.79 1.76 21.59
N LEU A 120 8.72 1.03 21.95
CA LEU A 120 8.67 0.22 23.17
C LEU A 120 9.53 -1.04 23.06
N ILE A 121 9.35 -1.83 22.00
CA ILE A 121 9.94 -3.17 21.89
C ILE A 121 11.38 -3.11 21.35
N ASN A 122 11.60 -2.37 20.26
CA ASN A 122 12.89 -2.39 19.57
C ASN A 122 13.89 -1.38 20.16
N GLN A 123 13.40 -0.24 20.65
CA GLN A 123 14.27 0.81 21.22
C GLN A 123 14.24 0.88 22.75
N ASN A 124 13.35 0.15 23.42
CA ASN A 124 13.18 0.17 24.88
C ASN A 124 12.91 1.59 25.44
N LYS A 125 12.20 2.43 24.68
CA LYS A 125 11.90 3.83 25.00
C LYS A 125 10.45 3.99 25.44
N GLU A 126 10.14 3.50 26.63
CA GLU A 126 8.77 3.43 27.17
C GLU A 126 8.06 4.80 27.20
N GLU A 127 8.73 5.84 27.70
CA GLU A 127 8.10 7.18 27.80
C GLU A 127 7.82 7.82 26.43
N GLN A 128 8.64 7.51 25.41
CA GLN A 128 8.38 7.99 24.04
C GLN A 128 7.21 7.22 23.41
N ALA A 129 7.12 5.92 23.64
CA ALA A 129 5.97 5.12 23.21
C ALA A 129 4.66 5.60 23.86
N ARG A 130 4.70 5.92 25.17
CA ARG A 130 3.55 6.50 25.89
C ARG A 130 3.11 7.82 25.28
N LYS A 131 4.05 8.76 25.04
CA LYS A 131 3.75 10.05 24.39
C LYS A 131 3.17 9.89 22.99
N ALA A 132 3.69 8.94 22.21
CA ALA A 132 3.16 8.63 20.88
C ALA A 132 1.72 8.08 20.97
N LEU A 133 1.44 7.18 21.91
CA LEU A 133 0.08 6.65 22.14
C LEU A 133 -0.89 7.73 22.61
N VAL A 134 -0.51 8.59 23.56
CA VAL A 134 -1.37 9.70 24.03
C VAL A 134 -1.75 10.59 22.85
N ARG A 135 -0.79 10.91 21.97
CA ARG A 135 -1.05 11.69 20.75
C ARG A 135 -1.96 10.97 19.76
N LEU A 136 -1.87 9.64 19.64
CA LEU A 136 -2.67 8.82 18.72
C LEU A 136 -4.08 8.54 19.22
N ARG A 137 -4.26 8.35 20.54
CA ARG A 137 -5.53 8.02 21.18
C ARG A 137 -6.33 9.27 21.57
N GLY A 138 -5.65 10.39 21.79
CA GLY A 138 -6.28 11.61 22.29
C GLY A 138 -6.71 11.51 23.76
N SER A 139 -6.24 10.50 24.50
CA SER A 139 -6.49 10.29 25.92
C SER A 139 -5.16 10.18 26.68
N ASP A 140 -5.13 10.72 27.91
CA ASP A 140 -3.95 10.62 28.79
C ASP A 140 -3.79 9.22 29.38
N ASP A 141 -4.90 8.49 29.57
CA ASP A 141 -4.86 7.09 29.98
C ASP A 141 -4.67 6.18 28.77
N VAL A 142 -3.43 5.75 28.59
CA VAL A 142 -2.99 4.74 27.61
C VAL A 142 -2.41 3.51 28.31
N SER A 143 -2.67 3.36 29.61
CA SER A 143 -2.07 2.32 30.45
C SER A 143 -2.45 0.93 29.96
N LYS A 144 -3.70 0.76 29.52
CA LYS A 144 -4.22 -0.49 28.95
C LYS A 144 -3.51 -0.84 27.63
N ASP A 145 -3.40 0.11 26.69
CA ASP A 145 -2.69 -0.10 25.42
C ASP A 145 -1.22 -0.47 25.66
N MET A 146 -0.55 0.24 26.57
CA MET A 146 0.85 -0.05 26.95
C MET A 146 1.00 -1.45 27.56
N GLN A 147 0.08 -1.85 28.42
CA GLN A 147 0.08 -3.18 29.04
C GLN A 147 -0.17 -4.28 28.00
N GLU A 148 -1.17 -4.12 27.14
CA GLU A 148 -1.44 -5.05 26.03
C GLU A 148 -0.20 -5.22 25.13
N MET A 149 0.48 -4.11 24.79
CA MET A 149 1.70 -4.16 23.98
C MET A 149 2.85 -4.88 24.68
N LYS A 150 3.02 -4.70 26.01
CA LYS A 150 4.02 -5.42 26.81
C LYS A 150 3.72 -6.92 26.87
N GLU A 151 2.45 -7.28 27.02
CA GLU A 151 2.00 -8.68 27.05
C GLU A 151 2.15 -9.37 25.68
N GLU A 152 1.77 -8.69 24.58
CA GLU A 152 2.02 -9.19 23.23
C GLU A 152 3.54 -9.36 23.01
N SER A 153 4.36 -8.40 23.46
CA SER A 153 5.81 -8.46 23.34
C SER A 153 6.43 -9.60 24.15
N SER A 154 5.96 -9.84 25.38
CA SER A 154 6.52 -10.90 26.23
C SER A 154 6.21 -12.28 25.67
N LYS A 155 4.98 -12.48 25.16
CA LYS A 155 4.60 -13.69 24.41
C LYS A 155 5.48 -13.89 23.19
N MET A 156 5.70 -12.83 22.41
CA MET A 156 6.53 -12.88 21.21
C MET A 156 8.02 -13.10 21.50
N ALA A 157 8.51 -12.66 22.67
CA ALA A 157 9.89 -12.90 23.11
C ALA A 157 10.12 -14.33 23.64
N MET A 158 9.07 -14.97 24.16
CA MET A 158 9.08 -16.40 24.51
C MET A 158 9.06 -17.30 23.26
N GLU A 159 8.57 -16.79 22.14
CA GLU A 159 8.62 -17.47 20.85
C GLU A 159 9.96 -17.21 20.13
N LYS A 160 10.53 -18.26 19.55
CA LYS A 160 11.77 -18.12 18.77
C LYS A 160 11.49 -17.28 17.52
N LYS A 161 12.31 -16.26 17.26
CA LYS A 161 12.25 -15.49 16.00
C LYS A 161 12.34 -16.45 14.82
N VAL A 162 11.28 -16.49 14.02
CA VAL A 162 11.16 -17.39 12.88
C VAL A 162 11.95 -16.84 11.71
N THR A 163 12.85 -17.65 11.16
CA THR A 163 13.58 -17.32 9.93
C THR A 163 12.80 -17.77 8.69
N ILE A 164 13.06 -17.17 7.52
CA ILE A 164 12.38 -17.54 6.25
C ILE A 164 12.47 -19.05 5.97
N PRO A 165 13.64 -19.72 6.11
CA PRO A 165 13.71 -21.17 5.89
C PRO A 165 12.92 -21.98 6.92
N GLU A 166 12.84 -21.52 8.18
CA GLU A 166 12.06 -22.17 9.23
C GLU A 166 10.56 -22.11 8.97
N LEU A 167 10.09 -21.10 8.25
CA LEU A 167 8.68 -20.96 7.85
C LEU A 167 8.22 -22.13 6.98
N PHE A 168 9.08 -22.64 6.08
CA PHE A 168 8.81 -23.81 5.25
C PHE A 168 9.05 -25.14 6.01
N ARG A 169 10.03 -25.16 6.91
CA ARG A 169 10.44 -26.38 7.61
C ARG A 169 9.50 -26.76 8.76
N THR A 170 9.00 -25.78 9.50
CA THR A 170 8.22 -26.00 10.73
C THR A 170 6.77 -26.34 10.43
N ALA A 171 6.28 -27.48 10.92
CA ALA A 171 4.93 -27.98 10.64
C ALA A 171 3.81 -26.99 11.05
N ALA A 172 3.98 -26.28 12.16
CA ALA A 172 3.02 -25.29 12.65
C ALA A 172 2.78 -24.12 11.70
N TYR A 173 3.77 -23.74 10.88
CA TYR A 173 3.68 -22.60 9.97
C TYR A 173 3.30 -23.00 8.54
N ARG A 174 3.37 -24.29 8.18
CA ARG A 174 3.09 -24.75 6.80
C ARG A 174 1.66 -24.48 6.36
N GLN A 175 0.67 -24.74 7.21
CA GLN A 175 -0.73 -24.51 6.88
C GLN A 175 -1.04 -23.01 6.72
N PRO A 176 -0.69 -22.12 7.68
CA PRO A 176 -0.83 -20.68 7.49
C PRO A 176 -0.10 -20.14 6.26
N LEU A 177 1.13 -20.61 6.01
CA LEU A 177 1.91 -20.22 4.83
C LEU A 177 1.23 -20.66 3.53
N LEU A 178 0.73 -21.89 3.46
CA LEU A 178 0.02 -22.39 2.29
C LEU A 178 -1.24 -21.55 2.03
N ILE A 179 -2.03 -21.24 3.06
CA ILE A 179 -3.21 -20.39 2.95
C ILE A 179 -2.81 -19.00 2.44
N ALA A 180 -1.77 -18.38 3.03
CA ALA A 180 -1.30 -17.06 2.63
C ALA A 180 -0.82 -17.04 1.17
N VAL A 181 -0.06 -18.05 0.73
CA VAL A 181 0.41 -18.18 -0.64
C VAL A 181 -0.76 -18.38 -1.60
N MET A 182 -1.69 -19.28 -1.28
CA MET A 182 -2.86 -19.55 -2.12
C MET A 182 -3.79 -18.34 -2.23
N LEU A 183 -3.94 -17.55 -1.17
CA LEU A 183 -4.66 -16.28 -1.20
C LEU A 183 -3.99 -15.25 -2.13
N HIS A 184 -2.66 -15.12 -2.10
CA HIS A 184 -1.96 -14.22 -3.03
C HIS A 184 -2.03 -14.73 -4.48
N LEU A 185 -1.89 -16.03 -4.69
CA LEU A 185 -2.01 -16.65 -6.00
C LEU A 185 -3.42 -16.46 -6.57
N SER A 186 -4.47 -16.69 -5.77
CA SER A 186 -5.85 -16.49 -6.23
C SER A 186 -6.13 -15.04 -6.60
N GLN A 187 -5.59 -14.08 -5.84
CA GLN A 187 -5.68 -12.65 -6.20
C GLN A 187 -5.01 -12.35 -7.55
N GLN A 188 -3.78 -12.82 -7.77
CA GLN A 188 -3.03 -12.52 -9.01
C GLN A 188 -3.56 -13.31 -10.22
N LEU A 189 -3.92 -14.58 -10.04
CA LEU A 189 -4.41 -15.49 -11.08
C LEU A 189 -5.91 -15.33 -11.37
N SER A 190 -6.63 -14.50 -10.61
CA SER A 190 -8.00 -14.06 -10.96
C SER A 190 -8.09 -13.41 -12.34
N GLY A 191 -6.95 -12.99 -12.90
CA GLY A 191 -6.88 -12.30 -14.18
C GLY A 191 -7.18 -10.82 -14.09
N ILE A 192 -7.38 -10.25 -12.88
CA ILE A 192 -7.70 -8.82 -12.72
C ILE A 192 -6.64 -7.90 -13.34
N ASN A 193 -5.35 -8.27 -13.28
CA ASN A 193 -4.27 -7.50 -13.89
C ASN A 193 -4.25 -7.62 -15.42
N ALA A 194 -4.60 -8.80 -15.95
CA ALA A 194 -4.78 -9.01 -17.38
C ALA A 194 -5.99 -8.23 -17.88
N VAL A 195 -7.12 -8.26 -17.18
CA VAL A 195 -8.30 -7.44 -17.42
C VAL A 195 -7.92 -5.97 -17.47
N ASN A 196 -7.23 -5.45 -16.45
CA ASN A 196 -6.79 -4.05 -16.40
C ASN A 196 -5.95 -3.62 -17.60
N THR A 197 -5.09 -4.51 -18.12
CA THR A 197 -4.15 -4.18 -19.21
C THR A 197 -4.76 -4.41 -20.60
N ILE A 198 -5.52 -5.50 -20.74
CA ILE A 198 -6.05 -6.01 -22.00
C ILE A 198 -7.44 -5.40 -22.26
N LEU A 199 -8.36 -5.36 -21.29
CA LEU A 199 -9.68 -4.76 -21.55
C LEU A 199 -9.58 -3.28 -21.92
N GLY A 200 -8.61 -2.52 -21.41
CA GLY A 200 -8.35 -1.15 -21.86
C GLY A 200 -8.04 -1.02 -23.36
N LYS A 201 -7.43 -2.05 -23.96
CA LYS A 201 -7.10 -2.08 -25.40
C LYS A 201 -8.20 -2.72 -26.26
N TYR A 202 -8.95 -3.69 -25.75
CA TYR A 202 -9.83 -4.55 -26.56
C TYR A 202 -11.35 -4.33 -26.37
N LYS A 203 -11.83 -3.57 -25.36
CA LYS A 203 -13.28 -3.36 -25.13
C LYS A 203 -14.02 -2.60 -26.26
N VAL A 204 -13.30 -2.04 -27.23
CA VAL A 204 -13.90 -1.14 -28.24
C VAL A 204 -14.17 -1.83 -29.58
N SER A 205 -13.55 -2.97 -29.86
CA SER A 205 -13.78 -3.59 -31.18
C SER A 205 -15.06 -4.43 -31.25
N ILE A 206 -15.69 -4.81 -30.13
CA ILE A 206 -16.69 -5.89 -30.16
C ILE A 206 -18.08 -5.51 -29.60
N LEU A 207 -18.25 -4.58 -28.65
CA LEU A 207 -19.58 -4.47 -28.01
C LEU A 207 -20.49 -3.31 -28.42
N LEU A 208 -20.07 -2.04 -28.64
CA LEU A 208 -21.10 -0.99 -28.76
C LEU A 208 -20.86 0.23 -29.63
N GLY A 209 -19.69 0.54 -30.18
CA GLY A 209 -19.51 1.66 -31.13
C GLY A 209 -20.02 3.07 -30.72
N LEU A 210 -20.54 3.24 -29.50
CA LEU A 210 -21.40 4.35 -29.07
C LEU A 210 -20.85 5.08 -27.83
N ILE A 211 -19.76 4.59 -27.22
CA ILE A 211 -19.18 5.18 -26.01
C ILE A 211 -17.67 5.37 -26.18
N ASN A 212 -17.16 6.55 -25.80
CA ASN A 212 -15.74 6.87 -25.79
C ASN A 212 -14.96 5.88 -24.91
N GLN A 213 -13.87 5.29 -25.43
CA GLN A 213 -13.06 4.25 -24.77
C GLN A 213 -12.63 4.66 -23.35
N CYS A 214 -12.28 5.95 -23.26
CA CYS A 214 -11.88 6.68 -22.09
C CYS A 214 -12.91 6.60 -20.95
N THR A 215 -14.19 6.80 -21.29
CA THR A 215 -15.29 6.86 -20.32
C THR A 215 -15.55 5.50 -19.68
N VAL A 216 -15.46 4.41 -20.46
CA VAL A 216 -15.73 3.05 -19.95
C VAL A 216 -14.65 2.61 -18.96
N SER A 217 -13.38 2.89 -19.23
CA SER A 217 -12.27 2.53 -18.33
C SER A 217 -12.35 3.28 -17.00
N VAL A 218 -12.66 4.58 -17.04
CA VAL A 218 -12.86 5.40 -15.84
C VAL A 218 -14.06 4.90 -15.04
N CYS A 219 -15.20 4.61 -15.68
CA CYS A 219 -16.39 4.08 -15.00
C CYS A 219 -16.14 2.74 -14.30
N GLU A 220 -15.44 1.81 -14.95
CA GLU A 220 -15.07 0.51 -14.35
C GLU A 220 -14.24 0.70 -13.07
N ARG A 221 -13.33 1.68 -13.07
CA ARG A 221 -12.50 1.98 -11.90
C ARG A 221 -13.20 2.76 -10.82
N VAL A 222 -14.12 3.64 -11.17
CA VAL A 222 -15.03 4.25 -10.19
C VAL A 222 -15.84 3.16 -9.50
N ILE A 223 -16.37 2.17 -10.23
CA ILE A 223 -17.06 1.02 -9.63
C ILE A 223 -16.12 0.25 -8.68
N ASN A 224 -14.87 0.01 -9.08
CA ASN A 224 -13.90 -0.67 -8.22
C ASN A 224 -13.61 0.12 -6.92
N VAL A 225 -13.44 1.45 -7.01
CA VAL A 225 -13.28 2.32 -5.83
C VAL A 225 -14.52 2.25 -4.94
N LEU A 226 -15.72 2.35 -5.50
CA LEU A 226 -16.97 2.29 -4.73
C LEU A 226 -17.16 0.94 -4.04
N LEU A 227 -16.89 -0.17 -4.75
CA LEU A 227 -16.94 -1.51 -4.17
C LEU A 227 -15.89 -1.69 -3.07
N THR A 228 -14.67 -1.21 -3.29
CA THR A 228 -13.60 -1.26 -2.28
C THR A 228 -13.96 -0.44 -1.06
N PHE A 229 -14.55 0.74 -1.24
CA PHE A 229 -15.04 1.59 -0.15
C PHE A 229 -16.20 0.92 0.61
N PHE A 230 -17.13 0.28 -0.09
CA PHE A 230 -18.22 -0.49 0.53
C PHE A 230 -17.68 -1.66 1.35
N LEU A 231 -16.75 -2.45 0.79
CA LEU A 231 -16.10 -3.57 1.49
C LEU A 231 -15.27 -3.11 2.69
N THR A 232 -14.62 -1.94 2.57
CA THR A 232 -13.96 -1.27 3.69
C THR A 232 -15.00 -0.98 4.76
N SER A 233 -16.08 -0.27 4.43
CA SER A 233 -17.13 0.12 5.40
C SER A 233 -17.79 -1.08 6.08
N THR A 234 -18.05 -2.17 5.35
CA THR A 234 -18.60 -3.40 5.96
C THR A 234 -17.58 -4.07 6.86
N SER A 235 -16.31 -4.15 6.45
CA SER A 235 -15.25 -4.70 7.31
C SER A 235 -15.15 -3.96 8.64
N TRP A 236 -15.34 -2.64 8.64
CA TRP A 236 -15.36 -1.81 9.85
C TRP A 236 -16.53 -2.20 10.76
N HIS A 237 -17.74 -2.35 10.21
CA HIS A 237 -18.90 -2.82 10.99
C HIS A 237 -18.73 -4.22 11.56
N TYR A 238 -18.09 -5.15 10.84
CA TYR A 238 -17.86 -6.51 11.34
C TYR A 238 -16.72 -6.58 12.38
N THR A 239 -15.74 -5.66 12.34
CA THR A 239 -14.69 -5.59 13.38
C THR A 239 -15.19 -4.99 14.70
N GLU A 240 -16.29 -4.22 14.66
CA GLU A 240 -16.95 -3.69 15.86
C GLU A 240 -17.86 -4.71 16.57
N ILE A 241 -18.10 -5.90 16.01
CA ILE A 241 -18.86 -6.95 16.69
C ILE A 241 -17.88 -7.75 17.58
N PRO A 242 -17.91 -7.60 18.91
CA PRO A 242 -17.08 -8.42 19.78
C PRO A 242 -17.55 -9.87 19.67
N VAL A 243 -16.60 -10.77 19.38
CA VAL A 243 -16.79 -12.24 19.52
C VAL A 243 -16.69 -12.61 21.00
#